data_AF-A0A3D5DWQ6-F1
#
_entry.id   AF-A0A3D5DWQ6-F1
#
_cell.length_a   1.000
_cell.length_b   1.000
_cell.length_c   1.000
_cell.angle_alpha   90.00
_cell.angle_beta   90.00
_cell.angle_gamma   90.00
#
_symmetry.space_group_name_H-M   'P 1'
#
loop_
_entity.id
_entity.type
_entity.pdbx_description
1 polymer ?
#
loop_
_entity_poly.entity_id
_entity_poly.type
_entity_poly.pdbx_seq_one_letter_code
_entity_poly.pdbx_strand_id
1 'polypeptide(L)' 'VARAVWRPEPDLATSTESWLLAGGPHHTVLSTAVGLEALEDFARIAETELLLIDAATDQRQFAKELRWNQAYYRLARGL' A
#
# COMPACT_ATOMS: atom_id res chain seq x y z
N VAL A 1 -17.48 1.85 24.01
CA VAL A 1 -17.03 1.11 22.82
C VAL A 1 -15.58 1.50 22.54
N ALA A 2 -14.68 0.55 22.26
CA ALA A 2 -13.27 0.84 21.95
C ALA A 2 -13.13 1.53 20.58
N ARG A 3 -12.15 2.44 20.45
CA ARG A 3 -11.83 3.17 19.23
C ARG A 3 -10.32 3.31 19.08
N ALA A 4 -9.81 3.25 17.86
CA ALA A 4 -8.44 3.61 17.51
C ALA A 4 -8.46 4.91 16.69
N VAL A 5 -7.50 5.80 16.97
CA VAL A 5 -7.32 7.06 16.24
C VAL A 5 -5.83 7.19 15.95
N TRP A 6 -5.50 7.54 14.70
CA TRP A 6 -4.13 7.73 14.26
C TRP A 6 -4.06 8.88 13.24
N ARG A 7 -2.85 9.40 13.04
CA ARG A 7 -2.55 10.29 11.93
C ARG A 7 -1.82 9.46 10.87
N PRO A 8 -2.38 9.28 9.67
CA PRO A 8 -1.67 8.57 8.61
C PRO A 8 -0.52 9.44 8.08
N GLU A 9 0.56 8.78 7.72
CA GLU A 9 1.66 9.39 6.95
C GLU A 9 1.30 9.38 5.45
N PRO A 10 1.79 10.37 4.67
CA PRO A 10 2.48 11.57 5.12
C PRO A 10 1.50 12.60 5.71
N ASP A 11 0.27 12.59 5.23
CA ASP A 11 -0.87 13.32 5.78
C ASP A 11 -2.18 12.68 5.32
N LEU A 12 -3.29 13.12 5.90
CA LEU A 12 -4.62 12.56 5.63
C LEU A 12 -5.03 12.66 4.15
N ALA A 13 -4.72 13.77 3.47
CA ALA A 13 -5.13 13.96 2.08
C ALA A 13 -4.35 13.04 1.17
N THR A 14 -3.02 13.05 1.27
CA THR A 14 -2.15 12.20 0.45
C THR A 14 -2.37 10.73 0.70
N SER A 15 -2.44 10.29 1.96
CA SER A 15 -2.65 8.88 2.27
C SER A 15 -4.00 8.37 1.75
N THR A 16 -5.06 9.18 1.89
CA THR A 16 -6.41 8.79 1.46
C THR A 16 -6.50 8.72 -0.05
N GLU A 17 -5.94 9.68 -0.76
CA GLU A 17 -5.94 9.68 -2.23
C GLU A 17 -5.15 8.48 -2.78
N SER A 18 -3.94 8.23 -2.25
CA SER A 18 -3.14 7.06 -2.64
C SER A 18 -3.85 5.74 -2.35
N TRP A 19 -4.54 5.63 -1.20
CA TRP A 19 -5.34 4.45 -0.85
C TRP A 19 -6.51 4.23 -1.81
N LEU A 20 -7.24 5.29 -2.15
CA LEU A 20 -8.34 5.22 -3.12
C LEU A 20 -7.84 4.89 -4.52
N LEU A 21 -6.70 5.46 -4.93
CA LEU A 21 -6.09 5.20 -6.24
C LEU A 21 -5.65 3.74 -6.36
N ALA A 22 -5.11 3.16 -5.29
CA ALA A 22 -4.77 1.73 -5.22
C ALA A 22 -5.99 0.80 -5.11
N GLY A 23 -7.21 1.34 -4.94
CA GLY A 23 -8.42 0.56 -4.74
C GLY A 23 -8.51 -0.12 -3.37
N GLY A 24 -7.88 0.47 -2.34
CA GLY A 24 -7.82 -0.10 -0.99
C GLY A 24 -9.20 -0.22 -0.32
N PRO A 25 -9.45 -1.31 0.46
CA PRO A 25 -10.74 -1.53 1.12
C PRO A 25 -10.96 -0.59 2.30
N HIS A 26 -12.23 -0.48 2.74
CA HIS A 26 -12.60 0.24 3.97
C HIS A 26 -12.32 -0.57 5.24
N HIS A 27 -12.28 -1.89 5.15
CA HIS A 27 -11.85 -2.77 6.23
C HIS A 27 -10.35 -2.99 6.17
N THR A 28 -9.68 -2.76 7.29
CA THR A 28 -8.22 -2.92 7.43
C THR A 28 -7.89 -3.75 8.67
N VAL A 29 -6.64 -4.22 8.74
CA VAL A 29 -6.06 -4.80 9.95
C VAL A 29 -5.10 -3.76 10.54
N LEU A 30 -5.38 -3.29 11.74
CA LEU A 30 -4.49 -2.41 12.50
C LEU A 30 -3.53 -3.26 13.34
N SER A 31 -2.22 -3.04 13.21
CA SER A 31 -1.19 -3.75 13.99
C SER A 31 -0.14 -2.78 14.53
N THR A 32 0.28 -3.01 15.77
CA THR A 32 1.45 -2.36 16.38
C THR A 32 2.63 -3.33 16.57
N ALA A 33 2.44 -4.60 16.21
CA ALA A 33 3.42 -5.67 16.39
C ALA A 33 4.13 -6.09 15.09
N VAL A 34 3.54 -5.75 13.93
CA VAL A 34 4.05 -6.12 12.60
C VAL A 34 4.69 -4.89 11.97
N GLY A 35 5.97 -5.00 11.61
CA GLY A 35 6.73 -3.96 10.90
C GLY A 35 6.66 -4.11 9.38
N LEU A 36 7.14 -3.09 8.66
CA LEU A 36 7.14 -3.05 7.19
C LEU A 36 7.93 -4.22 6.56
N GLU A 37 9.13 -4.51 7.07
CA GLU A 37 10.00 -5.59 6.55
C GLU A 37 9.26 -6.93 6.46
N ALA A 38 8.45 -7.26 7.48
CA ALA A 38 7.66 -8.49 7.49
C ALA A 38 6.58 -8.51 6.38
N LEU A 39 5.99 -7.36 6.05
CA LEU A 39 5.01 -7.24 4.96
C LEU A 39 5.68 -7.30 3.59
N GLU A 40 6.87 -6.71 3.43
CA GLU A 40 7.68 -6.81 2.22
C GLU A 40 8.08 -8.26 1.94
N ASP A 41 8.58 -8.96 2.96
CA ASP A 41 8.93 -10.37 2.86
C ASP A 41 7.72 -11.24 2.54
N PHE A 42 6.58 -10.99 3.20
CA PHE A 42 5.34 -11.70 2.90
C PHE A 42 4.92 -11.49 1.45
N ALA A 43 4.91 -10.24 0.97
CA ALA A 43 4.50 -9.92 -0.39
C ALA A 43 5.41 -10.58 -1.43
N ARG A 44 6.72 -10.59 -1.17
CA ARG A 44 7.72 -11.27 -2.01
C ARG A 44 7.52 -12.78 -2.04
N ILE A 45 7.31 -13.43 -0.89
CA ILE A 45 7.09 -14.89 -0.80
C ILE A 45 5.77 -15.28 -1.47
N ALA A 46 4.73 -14.47 -1.31
CA ALA A 46 3.41 -14.72 -1.90
C ALA A 46 3.29 -14.24 -3.36
N GLU A 47 4.35 -13.67 -3.94
CA GLU A 47 4.39 -13.14 -5.30
C GLU A 47 3.23 -12.16 -5.59
N THR A 48 2.92 -11.32 -4.59
CA THR A 48 1.86 -10.31 -4.67
C THR A 48 2.45 -8.91 -4.70
N GLU A 49 1.71 -7.98 -5.30
CA GLU A 49 2.03 -6.55 -5.25
C GLU A 49 1.95 -6.02 -3.82
N LEU A 50 2.95 -5.22 -3.45
CA LEU A 50 2.93 -4.37 -2.26
C LEU A 50 3.08 -2.92 -2.72
N LEU A 51 2.14 -2.08 -2.29
CA LEU A 51 2.20 -0.64 -2.45
C LEU A 51 2.35 -0.02 -1.06
N LEU A 52 3.42 0.75 -0.86
CA LEU A 52 3.72 1.40 0.40
C LEU A 52 3.20 2.84 0.39
N ILE A 53 2.46 3.21 1.42
CA ILE A 53 2.10 4.59 1.75
C ILE A 53 2.77 4.94 3.08
N ASP A 54 3.68 5.89 3.04
CA ASP A 54 4.53 6.32 4.14
C ASP A 54 4.88 7.82 4.04
N ALA A 55 5.80 8.28 4.89
CA ALA A 55 6.21 9.68 4.95
C ALA A 55 6.86 10.22 3.66
N ALA A 56 7.38 9.35 2.79
CA ALA A 56 8.03 9.74 1.53
C ALA A 56 7.08 9.66 0.33
N THR A 57 5.82 9.28 0.54
CA THR A 57 4.85 9.06 -0.53
C THR A 57 4.51 10.36 -1.26
N ASP A 58 4.84 10.39 -2.56
CA ASP A 58 4.37 11.40 -3.51
C ASP A 58 3.29 10.78 -4.42
N GLN A 59 2.15 11.46 -4.56
CA GLN A 59 0.99 10.93 -5.29
C GLN A 59 1.29 10.67 -6.77
N ARG A 60 2.12 11.51 -7.41
CA ARG A 60 2.45 11.35 -8.84
C ARG A 60 3.36 10.17 -9.06
N GLN A 61 4.31 9.96 -8.15
CA GLN A 61 5.19 8.81 -8.17
C GLN A 61 4.42 7.52 -7.87
N PHE A 62 3.58 7.52 -6.83
CA PHE A 62 2.72 6.39 -6.47
C PHE A 62 1.80 5.95 -7.63
N ALA A 63 1.19 6.90 -8.33
CA ALA A 63 0.37 6.62 -9.52
C ALA A 63 1.17 5.99 -10.67
N LYS A 64 2.44 6.35 -10.84
CA LYS A 64 3.32 5.73 -11.84
C LYS A 64 3.69 4.30 -11.44
N GLU A 65 4.03 4.09 -10.17
CA GLU A 65 4.36 2.78 -9.61
C GLU A 65 3.21 1.79 -9.80
N LEU A 66 1.98 2.18 -9.48
CA LEU A 66 0.80 1.35 -9.71
C LEU A 66 0.67 0.91 -11.19
N ARG A 67 0.92 1.83 -12.14
CA ARG A 67 0.85 1.51 -13.58
C ARG A 67 1.98 0.59 -14.04
N TRP A 68 3.19 0.79 -13.52
CA TRP A 68 4.34 -0.05 -13.84
C TRP A 68 4.16 -1.45 -13.28
N ASN A 69 3.73 -1.55 -12.02
CA ASN A 69 3.45 -2.82 -11.35
C ASN A 69 2.33 -3.57 -12.05
N GLN A 70 1.25 -2.90 -12.44
CA GLN A 70 0.17 -3.53 -13.20
C GLN A 70 0.68 -4.22 -14.48
N ALA A 71 1.62 -3.58 -15.21
CA ALA A 71 2.24 -4.20 -16.36
C ALA A 71 3.14 -5.38 -15.95
N TYR A 72 4.00 -5.19 -14.95
CA TYR A 72 4.89 -6.22 -14.43
C TYR A 72 4.14 -7.48 -13.98
N TYR A 73 3.14 -7.35 -13.10
CA TYR A 73 2.40 -8.49 -12.56
C TYR A 73 1.54 -9.19 -13.60
N ARG A 74 1.09 -8.51 -14.66
CA ARG A 74 0.44 -9.16 -15.82
C ARG A 74 1.45 -9.99 -16.62
N LEU A 75 2.64 -9.44 -16.88
CA LEU A 75 3.69 -10.14 -17.62
C LEU A 75 4.24 -11.34 -16.82
N ALA A 76 4.50 -11.16 -15.52
CA ALA A 76 5.03 -12.20 -14.64
C ALA A 76 4.08 -13.40 -14.48
N ARG A 77 2.76 -13.17 -14.59
CA ARG A 77 1.74 -14.23 -14.53
C ARG A 77 1.51 -14.97 -15.86
N GLY A 78 2.28 -14.63 -16.91
CA GLY A 78 2.28 -15.38 -18.17
C GLY A 78 1.33 -14.89 -19.27
N LEU A 79 0.93 -13.60 -19.24
CA LEU A 79 -0.18 -12.99 -20.00
C LEU A 79 -1.57 -13.46 -19.54
#